data_AF-A0A1H5HV65-F1
#
_entry.id   AF-A0A1H5HV65-F1
#
_cell.length_a   1.000
_cell.length_b   1.000
_cell.length_c   1.000
_cell.angle_alpha   90.00
_cell.angle_beta   90.00
_cell.angle_gamma   90.00
#
_symmetry.space_group_name_H-M   'P 1'
#
loop_
_entity.id
_entity.type
_entity.pdbx_description
1 polymer ?
#
loop_
_entity_poly.entity_id
_entity_poly.type
_entity_poly.pdbx_seq_one_letter_code
_entity_poly.pdbx_strand_id
1 'polypeptide(L)'
;MDVFEISVDDELFRISERYQPDGRLSCDYSWLNGPAVGTYGFTIGRSGGEAAPNDSDGASRMSREALVEEARSFLDSFYAAGGVGEEDFPDHIPTRIHGNIGG
;
A
#
# COMPACT_ATOMS: atom_id res chain seq x y z
N MET A 1 7.32 -11.92 11.35
CA MET A 1 7.03 -10.66 10.63
C MET A 1 7.59 -10.85 9.26
N ASP A 2 6.72 -11.15 8.31
CA ASP A 2 7.12 -11.29 6.92
C ASP A 2 7.01 -9.91 6.29
N VAL A 3 8.15 -9.42 5.81
CA VAL A 3 8.18 -8.23 4.95
C VAL A 3 8.17 -8.75 3.54
N PHE A 4 7.27 -8.22 2.72
CA PHE A 4 7.18 -8.60 1.32
C PHE A 4 6.88 -7.39 0.45
N GLU A 5 7.19 -7.52 -0.82
CA GLU A 5 7.05 -6.46 -1.80
C GLU A 5 5.93 -6.80 -2.78
N ILE A 6 5.10 -5.81 -3.05
CA ILE A 6 4.05 -5.89 -4.06
C ILE A 6 4.29 -4.81 -5.11
N SER A 7 3.99 -5.17 -6.36
CA SER A 7 3.95 -4.24 -7.47
C SER A 7 2.50 -3.95 -7.83
N VAL A 8 2.16 -2.66 -7.93
CA VAL A 8 0.82 -2.17 -8.25
C VAL A 8 0.98 -1.06 -9.28
N ASP A 9 0.54 -1.27 -10.52
CA ASP A 9 0.61 -0.26 -11.58
C ASP A 9 2.05 0.29 -11.82
N ASP A 10 3.04 -0.59 -11.82
CA ASP A 10 4.49 -0.27 -11.86
C ASP A 10 5.05 0.43 -10.59
N GLU A 11 4.20 0.71 -9.60
CA GLU A 11 4.61 1.19 -8.28
C GLU A 11 4.97 0.04 -7.34
N LEU A 12 6.06 0.19 -6.60
CA LEU A 12 6.60 -0.80 -5.68
C LEU A 12 6.30 -0.39 -4.24
N PHE A 13 5.55 -1.25 -3.55
CA PHE A 13 5.25 -1.11 -2.14
C PHE A 13 5.88 -2.24 -1.35
N ARG A 14 6.59 -1.89 -0.29
CA ARG A 14 7.06 -2.82 0.72
C ARG A 14 6.07 -2.84 1.87
N ILE A 15 5.53 -4.01 2.17
CA ILE A 15 4.54 -4.21 3.23
C ILE A 15 5.20 -4.88 4.41
N SER A 16 5.04 -4.28 5.58
CA SER A 16 5.50 -4.81 6.86
C SER A 16 4.32 -5.02 7.80
N GLU A 17 4.04 -6.27 8.14
CA GLU A 17 3.01 -6.62 9.12
C GLU A 17 3.52 -6.41 10.55
N ARG A 18 2.78 -5.63 11.35
CA ARG A 18 3.09 -5.36 12.75
C ARG A 18 1.87 -5.54 13.64
N TYR A 19 2.03 -6.34 14.69
CA TYR A 19 1.05 -6.38 15.79
C TYR A 19 1.26 -5.18 16.72
N GLN A 20 0.20 -4.44 16.94
CA GLN A 20 0.13 -3.37 17.93
C GLN A 20 0.01 -3.97 19.34
N PRO A 21 0.41 -3.22 20.39
CA PRO A 21 0.27 -3.67 21.78
C PRO A 21 -1.17 -4.03 22.15
N ASP A 22 -2.17 -3.39 21.52
CA ASP A 22 -3.59 -3.69 21.66
C ASP A 22 -4.06 -4.98 20.97
N GLY A 23 -3.14 -5.77 20.38
CA GLY A 23 -3.46 -7.00 19.65
C GLY A 23 -3.98 -6.78 18.23
N ARG A 24 -4.06 -5.53 17.77
CA ARG A 24 -4.46 -5.16 16.41
C ARG A 24 -3.34 -5.42 15.41
N LEU A 25 -3.66 -5.98 14.25
CA LEU A 25 -2.71 -6.05 13.14
C LEU A 25 -2.68 -4.71 12.40
N SER A 26 -1.49 -4.20 12.13
CA SER A 26 -1.28 -3.04 11.28
C SER A 26 -0.32 -3.40 10.16
N CYS A 27 -0.67 -3.04 8.93
CA CYS A 27 0.17 -3.22 7.76
C CYS A 27 0.75 -1.87 7.39
N ASP A 28 2.07 -1.76 7.46
CA ASP A 28 2.78 -0.58 6.99
C ASP A 28 3.14 -0.74 5.52
N TYR A 29 2.75 0.22 4.69
CA TYR A 29 3.07 0.27 3.28
C TYR A 29 4.10 1.37 3.05
N SER A 30 5.32 0.98 2.72
CA SER A 30 6.37 1.91 2.30
C SER A 30 6.44 1.95 0.77
N TRP A 31 6.25 3.12 0.16
CA TRP A 31 6.26 3.31 -1.29
C TRP A 31 7.69 3.56 -1.79
N LEU A 32 8.32 2.53 -2.35
CA LEU A 32 9.77 2.49 -2.64
C LEU A 32 10.18 3.37 -3.82
N ASN A 33 9.42 3.37 -4.91
CA ASN A 33 9.65 4.20 -6.10
C ASN A 33 8.74 5.43 -6.16
N GLY A 34 8.04 5.73 -5.07
CA GLY A 34 7.16 6.87 -4.97
C GLY A 34 7.90 8.21 -4.87
N PRO A 35 7.16 9.31 -4.59
CA PRO A 35 7.69 10.67 -4.63
C PRO A 35 8.84 10.92 -3.66
N ALA A 36 8.91 10.14 -2.57
CA ALA A 36 9.94 10.28 -1.54
C ALA A 36 10.83 9.02 -1.40
N VAL A 37 11.01 8.25 -2.48
CA VAL A 37 11.99 7.15 -2.59
C VAL A 37 12.01 6.22 -1.35
N GLY A 38 10.85 5.68 -0.98
CA GLY A 38 10.72 4.76 0.17
C GLY A 38 10.47 5.41 1.52
N THR A 39 10.47 6.74 1.62
CA THR A 39 10.15 7.44 2.89
C THR A 39 8.69 7.87 2.99
N TYR A 40 7.94 7.84 1.88
CA TYR A 40 6.51 8.07 1.85
C TYR A 40 5.75 6.75 1.85
N GLY A 41 4.60 6.72 2.49
CA GLY A 41 3.86 5.51 2.74
C GLY A 41 2.62 5.75 3.56
N PHE A 42 1.87 4.70 3.81
CA PHE A 42 0.67 4.74 4.64
C PHE A 42 0.55 3.48 5.48
N THR A 43 -0.06 3.60 6.65
CA THR A 43 -0.28 2.45 7.54
C THR A 43 -1.78 2.15 7.61
N ILE A 44 -2.16 0.92 7.30
CA ILE A 44 -3.53 0.45 7.51
C ILE A 44 -3.59 -0.29 8.83
N GLY A 45 -4.32 0.27 9.80
CA GLY A 45 -4.58 -0.37 11.09
C GLY A 45 -5.88 -1.15 11.08
N ARG A 46 -5.84 -2.48 11.12
CA ARG A 46 -7.07 -3.28 11.29
C ARG A 46 -7.50 -3.29 12.75
N SER A 47 -8.72 -2.84 13.00
CA SER A 47 -9.41 -3.10 14.26
C SER A 47 -9.72 -4.60 14.30
N GLY A 48 -9.33 -5.30 15.37
CA GLY A 48 -9.45 -6.76 15.49
C GLY A 48 -10.89 -7.31 15.58
N GLY A 49 -11.86 -6.67 14.91
CA GLY A 49 -13.28 -7.03 14.93
C GLY A 49 -13.79 -7.78 13.71
N GLU A 50 -13.04 -7.81 12.59
CA GLU A 50 -13.41 -8.54 11.37
C GLU A 50 -12.55 -9.81 11.19
N ALA A 51 -12.44 -10.59 12.25
CA ALA A 51 -12.21 -12.02 12.08
C ALA A 51 -13.56 -12.64 11.70
N ALA A 52 -13.74 -13.01 10.44
CA ALA A 52 -14.84 -13.90 10.07
C ALA A 52 -14.72 -15.17 10.95
N PRO A 53 -15.75 -15.56 11.71
CA PRO A 53 -15.63 -16.54 12.80
C PRO A 53 -15.42 -18.00 12.35
N ASN A 54 -15.04 -18.26 11.09
CA ASN A 54 -14.94 -19.61 10.52
C ASN A 54 -13.61 -19.95 9.80
N ASP A 55 -12.57 -19.12 9.91
CA ASP A 55 -11.24 -19.49 9.40
C ASP A 55 -10.38 -20.13 10.50
N SER A 56 -10.56 -21.44 10.68
CA SER A 56 -9.74 -22.28 11.58
C SER A 56 -8.34 -22.59 11.01
N ASP A 57 -7.95 -21.99 9.89
CA ASP A 57 -6.62 -22.12 9.26
C ASP A 57 -6.25 -20.80 8.54
N GLY A 58 -6.05 -19.69 9.27
CA GLY A 58 -5.58 -18.43 8.63
C GLY A 58 -6.23 -17.13 9.07
N ALA A 59 -6.67 -17.01 10.32
CA ALA A 59 -7.16 -15.76 10.87
C ALA A 59 -6.15 -14.60 10.69
N SER A 60 -6.55 -13.59 9.92
CA SER A 60 -5.99 -12.22 9.87
C SER A 60 -4.72 -11.95 9.05
N ARG A 61 -4.45 -12.65 7.94
CA ARG A 61 -3.59 -12.07 6.89
C ARG A 61 -4.47 -11.62 5.72
N MET A 62 -4.41 -10.34 5.35
CA MET A 62 -4.97 -9.93 4.05
C MET A 62 -4.26 -10.73 2.97
N SER A 63 -5.02 -11.38 2.09
CA SER A 63 -4.46 -11.97 0.88
C SER A 63 -3.69 -10.89 0.12
N ARG A 64 -2.62 -11.30 -0.57
CA ARG A 64 -1.80 -10.40 -1.38
C ARG A 64 -2.65 -9.54 -2.33
N GLU A 65 -3.74 -10.11 -2.85
CA GLU A 65 -4.71 -9.43 -3.71
C GLU A 65 -5.38 -8.25 -3.00
N ALA A 66 -5.87 -8.43 -1.77
CA ALA A 66 -6.51 -7.36 -1.02
C ALA A 66 -5.52 -6.22 -0.71
N LEU A 67 -4.26 -6.54 -0.41
CA LEU A 67 -3.21 -5.52 -0.20
C LEU A 67 -2.91 -4.74 -1.48
N VAL A 68 -2.95 -5.41 -2.63
CA VAL A 68 -2.79 -4.79 -3.95
C VAL A 68 -3.98 -3.85 -4.24
N GLU A 69 -5.20 -4.25 -3.90
CA GLU A 69 -6.38 -3.39 -4.07
C GLU A 69 -6.33 -2.14 -3.18
N GLU A 70 -5.90 -2.26 -1.93
CA GLU A 70 -5.74 -1.11 -1.03
C GLU A 70 -4.68 -0.14 -1.55
N ALA A 71 -3.50 -0.64 -1.95
CA ALA A 71 -2.45 0.18 -2.54
C ALA A 71 -2.90 0.82 -3.85
N ARG A 72 -3.67 0.11 -4.68
CA ARG A 72 -4.24 0.65 -5.92
C ARG A 72 -5.23 1.78 -5.64
N SER A 73 -6.12 1.61 -4.67
CA SER A 73 -7.08 2.63 -4.24
C SER A 73 -6.38 3.88 -3.70
N PHE A 74 -5.30 3.67 -2.94
CA PHE A 74 -4.43 4.76 -2.47
C PHE A 74 -3.81 5.53 -3.64
N LEU A 75 -3.24 4.83 -4.63
CA LEU A 75 -2.66 5.47 -5.82
C LEU A 75 -3.71 6.24 -6.63
N ASP A 76 -4.89 5.67 -6.82
CA ASP A 76 -6.00 6.32 -7.53
C ASP A 76 -6.39 7.63 -6.83
N SER A 77 -6.50 7.61 -5.50
CA SER A 77 -6.79 8.79 -4.69
C SER A 77 -5.64 9.80 -4.68
N PHE A 78 -4.40 9.31 -4.69
CA PHE A 78 -3.19 10.15 -4.68
C PHE A 78 -3.03 10.92 -6.00
N TYR A 79 -3.30 10.25 -7.13
CA TYR A 79 -3.24 10.83 -8.48
C TYR A 79 -4.56 11.43 -8.97
N ALA A 80 -5.62 11.38 -8.17
CA ALA A 80 -6.86 12.07 -8.49
C ALA A 80 -6.61 13.59 -8.61
N ALA A 81 -7.44 14.28 -9.40
CA ALA A 81 -7.37 15.73 -9.53
C ALA A 81 -7.64 16.41 -8.16
N GLY A 82 -6.73 17.29 -7.72
CA GLY A 82 -6.72 17.81 -6.36
C GLY A 82 -6.37 16.79 -5.27
N GLY A 83 -5.70 15.69 -5.65
CA GLY A 83 -5.16 14.70 -4.73
C GLY A 83 -3.78 15.11 -4.20
N VAL A 84 -3.30 14.38 -3.18
CA VAL A 84 -2.03 14.66 -2.49
C VAL A 84 -0.84 14.65 -3.46
N GLY A 85 -0.88 13.85 -4.52
CA GLY A 85 0.17 13.84 -5.53
C GLY A 85 0.30 15.15 -6.28
N GLU A 86 -0.83 15.76 -6.66
CA GLU A 86 -0.83 17.03 -7.40
C GLU A 86 -0.44 18.22 -6.49
N GLU A 87 -0.88 18.20 -5.23
CA GLU A 87 -0.67 19.31 -4.30
C GLU A 87 0.70 19.28 -3.59
N ASP A 88 1.10 18.13 -3.04
CA ASP A 88 2.34 17.97 -2.26
C ASP A 88 3.53 17.53 -3.12
N PHE A 89 3.27 16.85 -4.25
CA PHE A 89 4.33 16.25 -5.09
C PHE A 89 4.15 16.54 -6.59
N PRO A 90 4.04 17.81 -7.02
CA PRO A 90 3.74 18.16 -8.42
C PRO A 90 4.80 17.69 -9.42
N ASP A 91 6.04 17.48 -8.99
CA ASP A 91 7.15 16.95 -9.81
C ASP A 91 7.18 15.40 -9.88
N HIS A 92 6.33 14.72 -9.10
CA HIS A 92 6.31 13.26 -9.11
C HIS A 92 5.54 12.72 -10.32
N ILE A 93 6.26 12.05 -11.21
CA ILE A 93 5.71 11.35 -12.36
C ILE A 93 5.48 9.88 -11.95
N PRO A 94 4.26 9.34 -12.12
CA PRO A 94 4.02 7.92 -11.89
C PRO A 94 4.93 7.06 -12.76
N THR A 95 5.47 6.00 -12.16
CA THR A 95 6.37 5.03 -12.81
C THR A 95 5.69 4.38 -14.02
N ARG A 96 4.38 4.15 -13.96
CA ARG A 96 3.59 3.65 -15.10
C ARG A 96 3.73 4.50 -16.37
N ILE A 97 3.98 5.81 -16.24
CA ILE A 97 4.15 6.73 -17.37
C ILE A 97 5.58 6.66 -17.90
N HIS A 98 6.56 6.37 -17.03
CA HIS A 98 7.96 6.21 -17.39
C HIS A 98 8.19 5.02 -18.35
N GLY A 99 7.35 3.98 -18.28
CA GLY A 99 7.42 2.82 -19.17
C GLY A 99 6.95 3.05 -20.62
N ASN A 100 6.36 4.21 -20.96
CA ASN A 100 5.74 4.44 -22.28
C ASN A 100 6.36 5.60 -23.09
N ILE A 101 7.52 6.15 -22.69
CA ILE A 101 8.29 7.08 -23.55
C ILE A 101 9.48 6.33 -24.16
N GLY A 102 9.16 5.45 -25.10
CA GLY A 102 10.14 4.63 -25.81
C GLY A 102 9.52 3.94 -27.01
N GLY A 103 9.08 4.71 -28.01
CA GLY A 103 8.57 4.24 -29.29
C GLY A 103 8.49 5.35 -30.32
#